data_AF-A0ABD0R6K2-F1
#
_entry.id   AF-A0ABD0R6K2-F1
#
_cell.length_a   1.000
_cell.length_b   1.000
_cell.length_c   1.000
_cell.angle_alpha   90.00
_cell.angle_beta   90.00
_cell.angle_gamma   90.00
#
_symmetry.space_group_name_H-M   'P 1'
#
loop_
_entity.id
_entity.type
_entity.pdbx_description
1 polymer ?
#
loop_
_entity_poly.entity_id
_entity_poly.type
_entity_poly.pdbx_seq_one_letter_code
_entity_poly.pdbx_strand_id
1 'polypeptide(L)'
;PENKAPPSSLQPFPARVVFNQRVTHPSHFQDVRHIKFDITGSNIQYSAGDVVMMRPCNAAEDVEQFCQLLKLDPECYFTLTPTDSSTVAVPARLPQPCSVRFLVEQFLDISAVPRRSFFELLATFATNELEQEKLLEFSSAQGQDALHSYCNRPRRTALE
;
A
#
# COMPACT_ATOMS: atom_id res chain seq x y z
N PRO A 1 11.04 35.69 -4.71
CA PRO A 1 10.75 34.34 -5.24
C PRO A 1 11.47 33.30 -4.38
N GLU A 2 10.75 32.67 -3.45
CA GLU A 2 11.33 31.77 -2.46
C GLU A 2 12.05 30.60 -3.13
N ASN A 3 13.33 30.44 -2.73
CA ASN A 3 14.23 29.39 -3.15
C ASN A 3 13.74 28.05 -2.56
N LYS A 4 12.69 27.45 -3.15
CA LYS A 4 12.20 26.14 -2.74
C LYS A 4 13.25 25.10 -3.10
N ALA A 5 13.73 24.39 -2.07
CA ALA A 5 14.61 23.25 -2.22
C ALA A 5 14.03 22.26 -3.25
N PRO A 6 14.89 21.55 -4.00
CA PRO A 6 14.41 20.57 -4.98
C PRO A 6 13.56 19.50 -4.28
N PRO A 7 12.54 18.97 -4.96
CA PRO A 7 11.71 17.87 -4.47
C PRO A 7 12.56 16.70 -4.01
N SER A 8 12.10 16.02 -2.97
CA SER A 8 12.79 14.87 -2.37
C SER A 8 11.81 13.75 -2.07
N SER A 9 12.33 12.60 -1.63
CA SER A 9 11.50 11.50 -1.15
C SER A 9 10.62 11.88 0.05
N LEU A 10 11.00 12.89 0.83
CA LEU A 10 10.23 13.40 1.96
C LEU A 10 9.20 14.47 1.55
N GLN A 11 9.49 15.22 0.48
CA GLN A 11 8.63 16.25 -0.06
C GLN A 11 8.55 16.11 -1.58
N PRO A 12 7.71 15.18 -2.08
CA PRO A 12 7.58 14.94 -3.51
C PRO A 12 6.89 16.11 -4.21
N PHE A 13 7.15 16.27 -5.51
CA PHE A 13 6.48 17.27 -6.33
C PHE A 13 5.15 16.74 -6.88
N PRO A 14 4.03 17.44 -6.69
CA PRO A 14 2.73 17.04 -7.25
C PRO A 14 2.68 17.37 -8.75
N ALA A 15 3.37 16.55 -9.57
CA ALA A 15 3.45 16.75 -11.00
C ALA A 15 2.10 16.46 -11.68
N ARG A 16 1.62 17.38 -12.52
CA ARG A 16 0.39 17.16 -13.30
C ARG A 16 0.66 16.22 -14.47
N VAL A 17 -0.18 15.22 -14.65
CA VAL A 17 -0.16 14.40 -15.88
C VAL A 17 -0.76 15.22 -17.03
N VAL A 18 0.04 15.50 -18.05
CA VAL A 18 -0.38 16.27 -19.24
C VAL A 18 -0.59 15.40 -20.48
N PHE A 19 -0.16 14.15 -20.42
CA PHE A 19 -0.34 13.18 -21.49
C PHE A 19 -0.42 11.78 -20.89
N ASN A 20 -1.36 10.97 -21.34
CA ASN A 20 -1.51 9.56 -20.95
C ASN A 20 -2.16 8.80 -22.11
N GLN A 21 -1.36 8.09 -22.91
CA GLN A 21 -1.83 7.40 -24.10
C GLN A 21 -1.30 5.98 -24.18
N ARG A 22 -2.17 5.03 -24.52
CA ARG A 22 -1.80 3.66 -24.84
C ARG A 22 -0.94 3.60 -26.09
N VAL A 23 0.19 2.89 -26.00
CA VAL A 23 1.12 2.67 -27.13
C VAL A 23 1.02 1.26 -27.71
N THR A 24 0.43 0.31 -26.99
CA THR A 24 0.10 -1.01 -27.53
C THR A 24 -1.19 -0.99 -28.34
N HIS A 25 -1.32 -1.91 -29.31
CA HIS A 25 -2.55 -2.08 -30.07
C HIS A 25 -3.74 -2.40 -29.14
N PRO A 26 -4.97 -1.91 -29.40
CA PRO A 26 -6.13 -2.12 -28.51
C PRO A 26 -6.41 -3.58 -28.13
N SER A 27 -6.18 -4.51 -29.04
CA SER A 27 -6.38 -5.96 -28.82
C SER A 27 -5.23 -6.65 -28.07
N HIS A 28 -4.11 -5.97 -27.82
CA HIS A 28 -3.00 -6.56 -27.09
C HIS A 28 -3.40 -6.76 -25.61
N PHE A 29 -3.00 -7.88 -25.01
CA PHE A 29 -3.41 -8.22 -23.63
C PHE A 29 -2.79 -7.28 -22.57
N GLN A 30 -1.62 -6.70 -22.85
CA GLN A 30 -0.99 -5.68 -22.00
C GLN A 30 -1.30 -4.28 -22.52
N ASP A 31 -1.83 -3.43 -21.63
CA ASP A 31 -1.95 -1.98 -21.82
C ASP A 31 -0.64 -1.32 -21.36
N VAL A 32 0.16 -0.85 -22.31
CA VAL A 32 1.38 -0.08 -22.03
C VAL A 32 1.09 1.37 -22.40
N ARG A 33 1.42 2.30 -21.50
CA ARG A 33 1.09 3.73 -21.65
C ARG A 33 2.32 4.61 -21.64
N HIS A 34 2.31 5.61 -22.52
CA HIS A 34 3.22 6.75 -22.48
C HIS A 34 2.56 7.86 -21.67
N ILE A 35 3.21 8.23 -20.56
CA ILE A 35 2.75 9.25 -19.63
C ILE A 35 3.76 10.40 -19.62
N LYS A 36 3.28 11.64 -19.68
CA LYS A 36 4.11 12.85 -19.51
C LYS A 36 3.65 13.63 -18.30
N PHE A 37 4.61 14.05 -17.48
CA PHE A 37 4.40 14.87 -16.30
C PHE A 37 4.91 16.29 -16.54
N ASP A 38 4.11 17.28 -16.19
CA ASP A 38 4.51 18.68 -16.15
C ASP A 38 5.24 18.96 -14.84
N ILE A 39 6.56 19.17 -14.94
CA ILE A 39 7.46 19.46 -13.83
C ILE A 39 7.86 20.95 -13.79
N THR A 40 7.13 21.81 -14.49
CA THR A 40 7.40 23.26 -14.51
C THR A 40 7.35 23.83 -13.09
N GLY A 41 8.37 24.62 -12.71
CA GLY A 41 8.47 25.20 -11.37
C GLY A 41 8.89 24.24 -10.26
N SER A 42 9.25 23.00 -10.59
CA SER A 42 9.73 22.00 -9.60
C SER A 42 11.21 22.09 -9.28
N ASN A 43 12.04 22.73 -10.12
CA ASN A 43 13.51 22.65 -10.08
C ASN A 43 14.08 21.22 -10.18
N ILE A 44 13.29 20.22 -10.62
CA ILE A 44 13.78 18.87 -10.89
C ILE A 44 14.68 18.92 -12.13
N GLN A 45 15.89 18.36 -11.99
CA GLN A 45 16.84 18.13 -13.08
C GLN A 45 17.00 16.62 -13.26
N TYR A 46 16.97 16.15 -14.50
CA TYR A 46 17.14 14.73 -14.81
C TYR A 46 17.80 14.55 -16.18
N SER A 47 18.42 13.39 -16.38
CA SER A 47 19.02 12.92 -17.62
C SER A 47 18.39 11.61 -18.09
N ALA A 48 18.63 11.24 -19.34
CA ALA A 48 18.21 9.94 -19.84
C ALA A 48 18.87 8.82 -19.04
N GLY A 49 18.06 7.90 -18.53
CA GLY A 49 18.50 6.81 -17.64
C GLY A 49 18.14 7.02 -16.16
N ASP A 50 17.77 8.24 -15.76
CA ASP A 50 17.31 8.50 -14.40
C ASP A 50 15.95 7.86 -14.12
N VAL A 51 15.72 7.51 -12.85
CA VAL A 51 14.49 6.86 -12.38
C VAL A 51 13.59 7.86 -11.67
N VAL A 52 12.33 7.92 -12.08
CA VAL A 52 11.28 8.65 -11.37
C VAL A 52 10.64 7.75 -10.32
N MET A 53 10.57 8.22 -9.08
CA MET A 53 9.82 7.56 -8.01
C MET A 53 8.42 8.18 -7.92
N MET A 54 7.39 7.35 -8.05
CA MET A 54 6.00 7.76 -7.92
C MET A 54 5.43 7.24 -6.60
N ARG A 55 4.64 8.07 -5.92
CA ARG A 55 3.86 7.65 -4.75
C ARG A 55 2.45 7.30 -5.19
N PRO A 56 2.07 6.01 -5.26
CA PRO A 56 0.71 5.61 -5.55
C PRO A 56 -0.20 5.84 -4.34
N CYS A 57 -1.50 5.73 -4.59
CA CYS A 57 -2.53 5.63 -3.56
C CYS A 57 -3.46 4.47 -3.92
N ASN A 58 -4.07 3.85 -2.92
CA ASN A 58 -5.06 2.81 -3.13
C ASN A 58 -6.33 3.40 -3.75
N ALA A 59 -7.08 2.60 -4.51
CA ALA A 59 -8.35 3.04 -5.07
C ALA A 59 -9.37 3.29 -3.96
N ALA A 60 -10.27 4.25 -4.17
CA ALA A 60 -11.29 4.59 -3.17
C ALA A 60 -12.18 3.38 -2.81
N GLU A 61 -12.51 2.55 -3.81
CA GLU A 61 -13.27 1.32 -3.63
C GLU A 61 -12.57 0.30 -2.72
N ASP A 62 -11.25 0.11 -2.86
CA ASP A 62 -10.48 -0.78 -1.99
C ASP A 62 -10.39 -0.26 -0.55
N VAL A 63 -10.25 1.06 -0.40
CA VAL A 63 -10.24 1.73 0.92
C VAL A 63 -11.59 1.55 1.62
N GLU A 64 -12.69 1.73 0.88
CA GLU A 64 -14.05 1.51 1.40
C GLU A 64 -14.27 0.04 1.78
N GLN A 65 -13.89 -0.90 0.92
CA GLN A 65 -13.98 -2.33 1.21
C GLN A 65 -13.17 -2.71 2.46
N PHE A 66 -11.94 -2.21 2.60
CA PHE A 66 -11.12 -2.41 3.79
C PHE A 66 -11.83 -1.94 5.06
N CYS A 67 -12.37 -0.72 5.05
CA CYS A 67 -13.05 -0.16 6.21
C CYS A 67 -14.34 -0.94 6.55
N GLN A 68 -15.08 -1.39 5.54
CA GLN A 68 -16.30 -2.19 5.73
C GLN A 68 -15.99 -3.55 6.35
N LEU A 69 -15.01 -4.29 5.83
CA LEU A 69 -14.62 -5.62 6.32
C LEU A 69 -14.17 -5.57 7.78
N LEU A 70 -13.40 -4.54 8.14
CA LEU A 70 -12.88 -4.35 9.50
C LEU A 70 -13.82 -3.54 10.42
N LYS A 71 -14.98 -3.10 9.90
CA LYS A 71 -15.96 -2.27 10.62
C LYS A 71 -15.34 -1.00 11.23
N LEU A 72 -14.47 -0.35 10.47
CA LEU A 72 -13.79 0.88 10.85
C LEU A 72 -14.54 2.09 10.27
N ASP A 73 -14.59 3.17 11.04
CA ASP A 73 -15.03 4.48 10.54
C ASP A 73 -13.88 5.17 9.79
N PRO A 74 -13.97 5.39 8.47
CA PRO A 74 -12.90 6.01 7.68
C PRO A 74 -12.58 7.45 8.12
N GLU A 75 -13.54 8.16 8.72
CA GLU A 75 -13.37 9.56 9.16
C GLU A 75 -12.86 9.67 10.60
N CYS A 76 -12.71 8.55 11.30
CA CYS A 76 -12.15 8.52 12.64
C CYS A 76 -10.67 8.91 12.63
N TYR A 77 -10.30 9.86 13.48
CA TYR A 77 -8.93 10.29 13.70
C TYR A 77 -8.32 9.55 14.89
N PHE A 78 -7.07 9.14 14.72
CA PHE A 78 -6.29 8.47 15.76
C PHE A 78 -4.87 9.05 15.86
N THR A 79 -4.23 8.75 16.98
CA THR A 79 -2.80 8.96 17.20
C THR A 79 -2.13 7.63 17.49
N LEU A 80 -1.03 7.31 16.82
CA LEU A 80 -0.21 6.14 17.16
C LEU A 80 0.85 6.52 18.19
N THR A 81 0.86 5.77 19.29
CA THR A 81 1.90 5.86 20.32
C THR A 81 2.55 4.49 20.48
N PRO A 82 3.90 4.40 20.54
CA PRO A 82 4.57 3.15 20.87
C PRO A 82 4.07 2.60 22.21
N THR A 83 3.82 1.28 22.29
CA THR A 83 3.33 0.63 23.51
C THR A 83 4.42 0.59 24.59
N ASP A 84 5.68 0.46 24.20
CA ASP A 84 6.84 0.50 25.09
C ASP A 84 8.08 1.10 24.40
N SER A 85 9.14 1.38 25.16
CA SER A 85 10.39 1.96 24.65
C SER A 85 11.24 1.01 23.80
N SER A 86 10.89 -0.28 23.74
CA SER A 86 11.54 -1.29 22.90
C SER A 86 10.81 -1.54 21.58
N THR A 87 9.58 -1.05 21.42
CA THR A 87 8.79 -1.18 20.20
C THR A 87 9.34 -0.30 19.07
N VAL A 88 9.14 -0.77 17.84
CA VAL A 88 9.53 -0.03 16.63
C VAL A 88 8.89 1.35 16.64
N ALA A 89 9.68 2.39 16.36
CA ALA A 89 9.20 3.75 16.29
C ALA A 89 8.00 3.85 15.32
N VAL A 90 7.00 4.64 15.70
CA VAL A 90 5.87 4.99 14.82
C VAL A 90 6.44 5.46 13.48
N PRO A 91 5.90 5.01 12.33
CA PRO A 91 6.40 5.41 11.04
C PRO A 91 6.51 6.94 10.97
N ALA A 92 7.73 7.47 10.92
CA ALA A 92 8.00 8.90 11.08
C ALA A 92 7.28 9.79 10.04
N ARG A 93 6.76 9.19 8.97
CA ARG A 93 6.05 9.86 7.87
C ARG A 93 4.53 9.85 8.02
N LEU A 94 3.97 9.10 8.96
CA LEU A 94 2.53 9.07 9.18
C LEU A 94 2.15 10.34 9.99
N PRO A 95 1.38 11.29 9.43
CA PRO A 95 0.98 12.46 10.17
C PRO A 95 0.18 12.07 11.42
N GLN A 96 0.29 12.88 12.48
CA GLN A 96 -0.41 12.66 13.73
C GLN A 96 -1.10 13.98 14.12
N PRO A 97 -2.43 14.01 14.27
CA PRO A 97 -3.38 12.90 14.11
C PRO A 97 -3.57 12.48 12.64
N CYS A 98 -3.99 11.22 12.44
CA CYS A 98 -4.28 10.63 11.13
C CYS A 98 -5.72 10.11 11.08
N SER A 99 -6.44 10.31 9.98
CA SER A 99 -7.71 9.61 9.74
C SER A 99 -7.47 8.17 9.28
N VAL A 100 -8.37 7.24 9.57
CA VAL A 100 -8.32 5.86 9.05
C VAL A 100 -8.24 5.85 7.52
N ARG A 101 -9.07 6.66 6.83
CA ARG A 101 -9.04 6.78 5.35
C ARG A 101 -7.64 7.10 4.83
N PHE A 102 -7.03 8.17 5.34
CA PHE A 102 -5.70 8.61 4.90
C PHE A 102 -4.60 7.56 5.16
N LEU A 103 -4.66 6.84 6.29
CA LEU A 103 -3.74 5.73 6.56
C LEU A 103 -3.84 4.65 5.47
N VAL A 104 -5.06 4.17 5.23
CA VAL A 104 -5.32 3.06 4.30
C VAL A 104 -4.99 3.49 2.87
N GLU A 105 -5.39 4.69 2.47
CA GLU A 105 -5.22 5.18 1.10
C GLU A 105 -3.75 5.45 0.75
N GLN A 106 -2.95 5.95 1.70
CA GLN A 106 -1.64 6.56 1.40
C GLN A 106 -0.43 5.84 2.01
N PHE A 107 -0.62 4.86 2.90
CA PHE A 107 0.47 4.22 3.65
C PHE A 107 0.40 2.69 3.74
N LEU A 108 -0.79 2.09 3.65
CA LEU A 108 -0.93 0.63 3.72
C LEU A 108 -0.92 0.01 2.33
N ASP A 109 -0.21 -1.10 2.17
CA ASP A 109 -0.30 -1.93 0.97
C ASP A 109 -1.35 -3.03 1.20
N ILE A 110 -2.62 -2.69 0.97
CA ILE A 110 -3.75 -3.61 1.13
C ILE A 110 -3.88 -4.58 -0.06
N SER A 111 -3.18 -4.29 -1.16
CA SER A 111 -3.13 -5.12 -2.37
C SER A 111 -2.03 -6.19 -2.33
N ALA A 112 -1.13 -6.12 -1.35
CA ALA A 112 -0.06 -7.08 -1.19
C ALA A 112 -0.59 -8.48 -0.92
N VAL A 113 0.11 -9.48 -1.46
CA VAL A 113 -0.04 -10.87 -1.05
C VAL A 113 0.45 -10.99 0.41
N PRO A 114 -0.41 -11.37 1.36
CA PRO A 114 -0.03 -11.41 2.76
C PRO A 114 1.12 -12.37 3.05
N ARG A 115 2.02 -11.95 3.94
CA ARG A 115 3.15 -12.76 4.38
C ARG A 115 2.73 -13.75 5.46
N ARG A 116 3.56 -14.77 5.70
CA ARG A 116 3.35 -15.77 6.77
C ARG A 116 2.98 -15.16 8.13
N SER A 117 3.65 -14.08 8.54
CA SER A 117 3.40 -13.38 9.81
C SER A 117 2.01 -12.73 9.91
N PHE A 118 1.37 -12.43 8.77
CA PHE A 118 0.01 -11.91 8.75
C PHE A 118 -0.99 -12.99 9.20
N PHE A 119 -0.84 -14.22 8.69
CA PHE A 119 -1.70 -15.35 9.08
C PHE A 119 -1.49 -15.73 10.55
N GLU A 120 -0.26 -15.68 11.03
CA GLU A 120 0.07 -15.87 12.46
C GLU A 120 -0.66 -14.85 13.34
N LEU A 121 -0.63 -13.57 12.96
CA LEU A 121 -1.35 -12.52 13.68
C LEU A 121 -2.86 -12.74 13.64
N LEU A 122 -3.44 -13.05 12.47
CA LEU A 122 -4.87 -13.31 12.35
C LEU A 122 -5.35 -14.50 13.19
N ALA A 123 -4.53 -15.54 13.33
CA ALA A 123 -4.87 -16.70 14.15
C ALA A 123 -5.17 -16.33 15.62
N THR A 124 -4.56 -15.24 16.13
CA THR A 124 -4.80 -14.74 17.49
C THR A 124 -6.18 -14.09 17.67
N PHE A 125 -6.82 -13.68 16.57
CA PHE A 125 -8.14 -13.04 16.58
C PHE A 125 -9.26 -13.95 16.06
N ALA A 126 -8.92 -15.08 15.44
CA ALA A 126 -9.88 -16.06 14.95
C ALA A 126 -10.68 -16.67 16.12
N THR A 127 -12.00 -16.65 16.00
CA THR A 127 -12.92 -17.19 17.03
C THR A 127 -13.45 -18.58 16.68
N ASN A 128 -13.37 -18.96 15.41
CA ASN A 128 -13.69 -20.30 14.94
C ASN A 128 -12.43 -21.18 14.99
N GLU A 129 -12.54 -22.36 15.62
CA GLU A 129 -11.42 -23.28 15.82
C GLU A 129 -10.80 -23.76 14.50
N LEU A 130 -11.63 -24.06 13.49
CA LEU A 130 -11.16 -24.51 12.18
C LEU A 130 -10.44 -23.40 11.40
N GLU A 131 -10.93 -22.16 11.50
CA GLU A 131 -10.27 -21.00 10.89
C GLU A 131 -8.92 -20.75 11.56
N GLN A 132 -8.88 -20.77 12.90
CA GLN A 132 -7.65 -20.60 13.66
C GLN A 132 -6.61 -21.68 13.30
N GLU A 133 -7.00 -22.96 13.30
CA GLU A 133 -6.11 -24.06 12.92
C GLU A 133 -5.54 -23.86 11.51
N LYS A 134 -6.38 -23.43 10.55
CA LYS A 134 -5.94 -23.20 9.17
C LYS A 134 -4.98 -22.02 9.06
N LEU A 135 -5.23 -20.93 9.77
CA LEU A 135 -4.33 -19.78 9.84
C LEU A 135 -2.99 -20.16 10.46
N LEU A 136 -3.00 -20.99 11.51
CA LEU A 136 -1.79 -21.54 12.13
C LEU A 136 -1.02 -22.45 11.17
N GLU A 137 -1.70 -23.30 10.42
CA GLU A 137 -1.09 -24.13 9.36
C GLU A 137 -0.40 -23.25 8.32
N PHE A 138 -1.06 -22.23 7.79
CA PHE A 138 -0.46 -21.26 6.85
C PHE A 138 0.72 -20.51 7.45
N SER A 139 0.72 -20.30 8.76
CA SER A 139 1.83 -19.70 9.50
C SER A 139 2.92 -20.69 9.91
N SER A 140 2.87 -21.96 9.50
CA SER A 140 3.86 -22.99 9.86
C SER A 140 4.88 -23.24 8.73
N ALA A 141 5.99 -23.92 9.04
CA ALA A 141 6.95 -24.32 8.01
C ALA A 141 6.39 -25.48 7.15
N GLN A 142 5.64 -26.38 7.78
CA GLN A 142 5.01 -27.54 7.14
C GLN A 142 3.89 -27.13 6.18
N GLY A 143 3.16 -26.06 6.48
CA GLY A 143 2.05 -25.55 5.66
C GLY A 143 2.47 -24.64 4.50
N GLN A 144 3.76 -24.58 4.14
CA GLN A 144 4.25 -23.71 3.06
C GLN A 144 3.57 -23.99 1.72
N ASP A 145 3.36 -25.26 1.37
CA ASP A 145 2.69 -25.64 0.11
C ASP A 145 1.20 -25.27 0.12
N ALA A 146 0.56 -25.39 1.28
CA ALA A 146 -0.83 -24.99 1.48
C ALA A 146 -0.99 -23.47 1.34
N LEU A 147 -0.13 -22.69 2.01
CA LEU A 147 -0.10 -21.23 1.88
C LEU A 147 0.18 -20.82 0.44
N HIS A 148 1.15 -21.46 -0.23
CA HIS A 148 1.48 -21.16 -1.61
C HIS A 148 0.28 -21.41 -2.55
N SER A 149 -0.42 -22.53 -2.37
CA SER A 149 -1.57 -22.91 -3.19
C SER A 149 -2.78 -22.01 -2.93
N TYR A 150 -3.03 -21.65 -1.67
CA TYR A 150 -4.18 -20.85 -1.26
C TYR A 150 -3.99 -19.35 -1.54
N CYS A 151 -2.83 -18.79 -1.22
CA CYS A 151 -2.59 -17.35 -1.21
C CYS A 151 -1.64 -16.91 -2.33
N ASN A 152 -0.41 -17.45 -2.38
CA ASN A 152 0.63 -16.89 -3.24
C ASN A 152 0.37 -17.12 -4.74
N ARG A 153 -0.02 -18.34 -5.12
CA ARG A 153 -0.29 -18.72 -6.51
C ARG A 153 -1.46 -17.95 -7.12
N PRO A 154 -2.63 -17.85 -6.47
CA PRO A 154 -3.72 -17.01 -6.97
C PRO A 154 -3.52 -15.52 -6.71
N ARG A 155 -2.49 -15.13 -5.94
CA ARG A 155 -2.22 -13.75 -5.49
C ARG A 155 -3.36 -13.13 -4.68
N ARG A 156 -3.89 -13.88 -3.71
CA ARG A 156 -4.89 -13.35 -2.77
C ARG A 156 -4.34 -12.15 -2.00
N THR A 157 -5.18 -11.15 -1.79
CA THR A 157 -4.84 -9.94 -1.02
C THR A 157 -5.28 -10.08 0.44
N ALA A 158 -4.98 -9.07 1.27
CA ALA A 158 -5.46 -9.05 2.65
C ALA A 158 -6.98 -8.88 2.79
N LEU A 159 -7.67 -8.49 1.70
CA LEU A 159 -9.13 -8.24 1.67
C LEU A 159 -9.96 -9.48 1.28
N GLU A 160 -9.33 -10.57 0.84
CA GLU A 160 -9.96 -11.80 0.34
C GLU A 160 -9.85 -12.97 1.32
#